data_AF-A0A7K2YE59-F1
#
_entry.id   AF-A0A7K2YE59-F1
#
_cell.length_a   1.000
_cell.length_b   1.000
_cell.length_c   1.000
_cell.angle_alpha   90.00
_cell.angle_beta   90.00
_cell.angle_gamma   90.00
#
_symmetry.space_group_name_H-M   'P 1'
#
loop_
_entity.id
_entity.type
_entity.pdbx_description
1 polymer ?
#
loop_
_entity_poly.entity_id
_entity_poly.type
_entity_poly.pdbx_seq_one_letter_code
_entity_poly.pdbx_strand_id
1 'polypeptide(L)' 'MDAKHPIIELTELVMRETDLSQAEAGALVQRIWDAGVAEGTRRMTADLAAANRETEELRRDLDGR' A
#
# COMPACT_ATOMS: atom_id res chain seq x y z
N MET A 1 11.25 -25.85 9.88
CA MET A 1 10.18 -25.56 8.91
C MET A 1 10.33 -24.10 8.55
N ASP A 2 10.63 -23.79 7.29
CA ASP A 2 10.66 -22.40 6.84
C ASP A 2 9.24 -21.82 6.91
N ALA A 3 9.13 -20.61 7.44
CA ALA A 3 7.85 -19.90 7.49
C ALA A 3 7.34 -19.71 6.05
N LYS A 4 6.07 -20.05 5.84
CA LYS A 4 5.44 -19.91 4.52
C LYS A 4 5.37 -18.43 4.17
N HIS A 5 5.58 -18.10 2.89
CA HIS A 5 5.47 -16.72 2.44
C HIS A 5 4.03 -16.20 2.66
N PRO A 6 3.82 -15.01 3.27
CA PRO A 6 2.50 -14.54 3.68
C PRO A 6 1.46 -14.45 2.55
N ILE A 7 1.89 -14.09 1.33
CA ILE A 7 0.99 -14.06 0.16
C ILE A 7 0.49 -15.46 -0.22
N ILE A 8 1.32 -16.49 -0.04
CA ILE A 8 0.91 -17.87 -0.31
C ILE A 8 -0.10 -18.30 0.76
N GLU A 9 0.17 -17.99 2.02
CA GLU A 9 -0.76 -18.27 3.13
C GLU A 9 -2.12 -17.55 2.95
N LEU A 10 -2.10 -16.28 2.53
CA LEU A 10 -3.31 -15.53 2.23
C LEU A 10 -4.06 -16.10 1.02
N THR A 11 -3.36 -16.52 -0.04
CA THR A 11 -3.99 -17.12 -1.22
C THR A 11 -4.70 -18.43 -0.84
N GLU A 12 -4.07 -19.25 0.00
CA GLU A 12 -4.68 -20.49 0.50
C GLU A 12 -5.85 -20.24 1.45
N LEU A 13 -5.76 -19.20 2.29
CA LEU A 13 -6.89 -18.76 3.10
C LEU A 13 -8.06 -18.38 2.19
N VAL A 14 -7.84 -17.57 1.15
CA VAL A 14 -8.90 -17.20 0.20
C VAL A 14 -9.48 -18.43 -0.49
N MET A 15 -8.63 -19.36 -0.95
CA MET A 15 -9.10 -20.63 -1.55
C MET A 15 -9.86 -21.53 -0.58
N ARG A 16 -9.63 -21.41 0.73
CA ARG A 16 -10.33 -22.23 1.74
C ARG A 16 -11.67 -21.63 2.13
N GLU A 17 -11.70 -20.30 2.28
CA GLU A 17 -12.91 -19.58 2.70
C GLU A 17 -13.83 -19.24 1.50
N THR A 18 -13.40 -19.58 0.28
CA THR A 18 -14.16 -19.40 -0.97
C THR A 18 -14.00 -20.63 -1.84
N ASP A 19 -14.89 -20.86 -2.81
CA ASP A 19 -14.73 -21.95 -3.78
C ASP A 19 -13.87 -21.56 -5.00
N LEU A 20 -13.03 -20.53 -4.87
CA LEU A 20 -12.18 -20.07 -5.96
C LEU A 20 -11.04 -21.03 -6.23
N SER A 21 -10.72 -21.23 -7.51
CA SER A 21 -9.50 -21.93 -7.90
C SER A 21 -8.25 -21.15 -7.48
N GLN A 22 -7.10 -21.82 -7.44
CA GLN A 22 -5.82 -21.16 -7.12
C GLN A 22 -5.52 -19.97 -8.04
N ALA A 23 -5.86 -20.09 -9.33
CA ALA A 23 -5.64 -19.01 -10.30
C ALA A 23 -6.54 -17.79 -10.00
N GLU A 24 -7.81 -18.03 -9.67
CA GLU A 24 -8.76 -16.97 -9.34
C GLU A 24 -8.43 -16.30 -8.00
N ALA A 25 -8.10 -17.09 -6.97
CA ALA A 25 -7.68 -16.59 -5.68
C ALA A 25 -6.38 -15.78 -5.78
N GLY A 26 -5.40 -16.28 -6.53
CA GLY A 26 -4.14 -15.57 -6.79
C GLY A 26 -4.38 -14.24 -7.52
N ALA A 27 -5.22 -14.23 -8.55
CA ALA A 27 -5.58 -13.00 -9.26
C ALA A 27 -6.32 -11.99 -8.35
N LEU A 28 -7.19 -12.48 -7.46
CA LEU A 28 -7.88 -11.63 -6.49
C LEU A 28 -6.90 -11.00 -5.49
N VAL A 29 -6.00 -11.79 -4.91
CA VAL A 29 -4.99 -11.31 -3.96
C VAL A 29 -4.08 -10.28 -4.63
N GLN A 30 -3.59 -10.56 -5.84
CA GLN A 30 -2.75 -9.63 -6.60
C GLN A 30 -3.46 -8.30 -6.86
N ARG A 31 -4.72 -8.33 -7.32
CA ARG A 31 -5.49 -7.13 -7.60
C ARG A 31 -5.70 -6.26 -6.36
N ILE A 32 -5.97 -6.88 -5.21
CA ILE A 32 -6.14 -6.17 -3.95
C ILE A 32 -4.81 -5.58 -3.48
N TRP A 33 -3.72 -6.34 -3.59
CA TRP A 33 -2.37 -5.87 -3.28
C TRP A 33 -2.01 -4.63 -4.10
N ASP A 34 -2.18 -4.69 -5.42
CA ASP A 34 -1.85 -3.58 -6.31
C ASP A 34 -2.70 -2.34 -6.02
N ALA A 35 -3.99 -2.51 -5.72
CA ALA A 35 -4.86 -1.41 -5.31
C ALA A 35 -4.40 -0.79 -3.97
N GLY A 36 -3.98 -1.61 -3.01
CA GLY A 36 -3.45 -1.17 -1.73
C GLY A 36 -2.14 -0.38 -1.88
N VAL A 37 -1.21 -0.87 -2.70
CA VAL A 37 0.06 -0.19 -3.01
C VAL A 37 -0.20 1.16 -3.68
N ALA A 38 -1.11 1.20 -4.66
CA ALA A 38 -1.46 2.44 -5.34
C ALA A 38 -2.06 3.48 -4.39
N GLU A 39 -2.95 3.05 -3.49
CA GLU A 39 -3.53 3.93 -2.48
C GLU A 39 -2.50 4.43 -1.47
N GLY A 40 -1.65 3.55 -0.94
CA GLY A 40 -0.57 3.93 -0.03
C GLY A 40 0.37 4.96 -0.66
N THR A 41 0.71 4.75 -1.93
CA THR A 41 1.56 5.68 -2.70
C THR A 41 0.90 7.05 -2.86
N ARG A 42 -0.40 7.11 -3.17
CA ARG A 42 -1.15 8.38 -3.26
C ARG A 42 -1.15 9.14 -1.93
N ARG A 43 -1.41 8.46 -0.81
CA ARG A 43 -1.41 9.08 0.52
C ARG A 43 -0.05 9.62 0.89
N MET A 44 1.00 8.81 0.75
CA MET A 44 2.37 9.22 1.05
C MET A 44 2.81 10.42 0.20
N THR A 45 2.40 10.47 -1.07
CA THR A 45 2.66 11.61 -1.96
C THR A 45 1.94 12.88 -1.47
N ALA A 46 0.68 12.74 -1.04
CA ALA A 46 -0.08 13.87 -0.51
C ALA A 46 0.52 14.41 0.79
N ASP A 47 0.92 13.52 1.71
CA ASP A 47 1.54 13.86 2.98
C ASP A 47 2.88 14.56 2.76
N LEU A 48 3.71 14.03 1.85
CA LEU A 48 4.99 14.65 1.47
C LEU A 48 4.78 16.04 0.85
N ALA A 49 3.78 16.20 -0.02
CA ALA A 49 3.46 17.49 -0.61
C ALA A 49 2.99 18.51 0.44
N ALA A 50 2.26 18.08 1.47
CA ALA A 50 1.86 18.93 2.59
C ALA A 50 3.07 19.37 3.43
N ALA A 51 3.94 18.42 3.81
CA ALA A 51 5.15 18.70 4.57
C ALA A 51 6.10 19.66 3.82
N ASN A 52 6.21 19.52 2.50
CA ASN A 52 7.01 20.44 1.67
C ASN A 52 6.43 21.86 1.67
N ARG A 53 5.09 22.02 1.61
CA ARG A 53 4.47 23.35 1.67
C ARG A 53 4.72 24.03 3.02
N GLU A 54 4.53 23.29 4.12
CA GLU A 54 4.79 23.78 5.47
C GLU A 54 6.26 24.19 5.63
N THR A 55 7.19 23.38 5.11
CA THR A 55 8.62 23.70 5.14
C THR A 55 8.93 24.99 4.37
N GLU A 56 8.34 25.17 3.18
CA GLU A 56 8.56 26.39 2.38
C GLU A 56 7.91 27.64 3.00
N GLU A 57 6.78 27.49 3.70
CA GLU A 57 6.17 28.57 4.49
C GLU A 57 7.08 28.97 5.65
N LEU A 58 7.59 28.00 6.42
CA LEU A 58 8.53 28.24 7.51
C LEU A 58 9.82 28.90 7.03
N ARG A 59 10.35 28.50 5.87
CA ARG A 59 11.53 29.14 5.27
C ARG A 59 11.27 30.60 4.90
N ARG A 60 10.12 30.90 4.29
CA ARG A 60 9.72 32.28 3.99
C ARG A 60 9.60 33.14 5.24
N ASP A 61 9.05 32.60 6.32
CA ASP A 61 8.93 33.31 7.60
C ASP A 61 10.28 33.57 8.28
N LEU A 62 11.25 32.67 8.09
CA LEU A 62 12.63 32.85 8.58
C LEU A 62 13.43 33.85 7.75
N ASP A 63 13.31 33.79 6.42
CA ASP A 63 14.04 34.68 5.49
C ASP A 63 13.43 36.09 5.42
N GLY A 64 12.15 36.24 5.81
CA GLY A 64 11.45 37.52 5.89
C GLY A 64 11.67 38.30 7.20
N ARG A 65 12.50 37.79 8.10
CA ARG A 65 12.97 38.46 9.34
C ARG A 65 14.37 39.04 9.16
#